data_AF-A0A932KR57-F1
#
_entry.id   AF-A0A932KR57-F1
#
_cell.length_a   1.000
_cell.length_b   1.000
_cell.length_c   1.000
_cell.angle_alpha   90.00
_cell.angle_beta   90.00
_cell.angle_gamma   90.00
#
_symmetry.space_group_name_H-M   'P 1'
#
loop_
_entity.id
_entity.type
_entity.pdbx_description
1 polymer ?
#
loop_
_entity_poly.entity_id
_entity_poly.type
_entity_poly.pdbx_seq_one_letter_code
_entity_poly.pdbx_strand_id
1 'polypeptide(L)'
;MKYIIVVILTASLLTIIIGGMALTNRSQNNNVVSAKLPGQPIVFAASETSLDSPDGKDTLAVKETIGKDLDTYLFTTKSGFFFTKTESKLDTISIPFNSWSPDYKYVFLNETVGGVNNYLVLSVSNKLFTGDSKFLNLTEAFIKKLPNFKLKEVTGWASPTLLVVNTDKESGDQGPSFWYDITTQSFIQLSTRFN
;
A
#
# COMPACT_ATOMS: atom_id res chain seq x y z
N MET A 1 18.87 -13.10 56.33
CA MET A 1 18.73 -11.71 55.82
C MET A 1 17.27 -11.45 55.51
N LYS A 2 16.84 -10.22 55.75
CA LYS A 2 15.45 -9.79 55.99
C LYS A 2 14.56 -9.84 54.75
N TYR A 3 13.30 -10.26 54.95
CA TYR A 3 12.18 -10.08 54.03
C TYR A 3 11.87 -8.60 53.83
N ILE A 4 11.64 -8.16 52.59
CA ILE A 4 10.97 -6.89 52.29
C ILE A 4 9.68 -7.23 51.56
N ILE A 5 8.58 -6.98 52.27
CA ILE A 5 7.20 -7.00 51.80
C ILE A 5 6.98 -5.66 51.08
N VAL A 6 6.57 -5.70 49.81
CA VAL A 6 6.03 -4.52 49.11
C VAL A 6 4.53 -4.73 48.96
N VAL A 7 3.77 -3.98 49.76
CA VAL A 7 2.33 -3.82 49.68
C VAL A 7 2.03 -2.83 48.55
N ILE A 8 1.24 -3.20 47.54
CA ILE A 8 0.64 -2.24 46.62
C ILE A 8 -0.87 -2.28 46.81
N LEU A 9 -1.39 -1.13 47.24
CA LEU A 9 -2.79 -0.84 47.50
C LEU A 9 -3.68 -1.10 46.28
N THR A 10 -4.79 -1.77 46.54
CA THR A 10 -5.99 -1.79 45.70
C THR A 10 -6.74 -0.46 45.79
N ALA A 11 -7.19 0.08 44.66
CA ALA A 11 -8.25 1.08 44.61
C ALA A 11 -9.31 0.65 43.59
N SER A 12 -10.45 0.24 44.13
CA SER A 12 -11.71 0.01 43.42
C SER A 12 -12.55 1.29 43.44
N LEU A 13 -13.30 1.58 42.36
CA LEU A 13 -14.59 2.29 42.25
C LEU A 13 -14.69 2.76 40.77
N LEU A 14 -15.81 2.78 40.04
CA LEU A 14 -17.24 2.68 40.33
C LEU A 14 -17.97 2.40 38.99
N THR A 15 -19.04 1.61 39.03
CA THR A 15 -19.99 1.35 37.94
C THR A 15 -20.88 2.54 37.59
N ILE A 16 -21.19 2.73 36.29
CA ILE A 16 -22.44 3.36 35.84
C ILE A 16 -23.09 2.47 34.76
N ILE A 17 -24.29 1.99 35.07
CA ILE A 17 -25.25 1.39 34.14
C ILE A 17 -26.19 2.52 33.69
N ILE A 18 -26.34 2.74 32.39
CA ILE A 18 -27.51 3.43 31.81
C ILE A 18 -27.92 2.65 30.56
N GLY A 19 -29.18 2.22 30.56
CA GLY A 19 -29.80 1.49 29.47
C GLY A 19 -30.42 2.37 28.38
N GLY A 20 -30.73 1.70 27.26
CA GLY A 20 -31.85 1.97 26.38
C GLY A 20 -31.76 3.20 25.46
N MET A 21 -31.61 2.97 24.15
CA MET A 21 -32.62 3.30 23.13
C MET A 21 -32.08 3.02 21.72
N ALA A 22 -32.88 2.28 20.93
CA ALA A 22 -32.73 2.21 19.49
C ALA A 22 -33.08 3.57 18.88
N LEU A 23 -32.15 4.16 18.12
CA LEU A 23 -32.44 5.26 17.20
C LEU A 23 -31.65 5.04 15.89
N THR A 24 -32.44 4.72 14.86
CA THR A 24 -32.25 4.94 13.43
C THR A 24 -30.98 5.66 12.97
N ASN A 25 -30.25 4.99 12.07
CA ASN A 25 -29.22 5.57 11.21
C ASN A 25 -29.78 6.76 10.42
N ARG A 26 -29.43 7.96 10.85
CA ARG A 26 -29.52 9.18 10.04
C ARG A 26 -28.11 9.57 9.68
N SER A 27 -27.73 9.33 8.42
CA SER A 27 -26.52 9.89 7.83
C SER A 27 -26.53 11.40 8.05
N GLN A 28 -25.67 11.86 8.95
CA GLN A 28 -25.33 13.27 9.07
C GLN A 28 -23.97 13.46 8.43
N ASN A 29 -24.01 14.08 7.25
CA ASN A 29 -22.88 14.70 6.60
C ASN A 29 -22.45 15.89 7.48
N ASN A 30 -21.68 15.62 8.53
CA ASN A 30 -21.16 16.63 9.44
C ASN A 30 -19.71 16.92 9.04
N ASN A 31 -19.51 18.00 8.27
CA ASN A 31 -18.26 18.74 8.27
C ASN A 31 -18.08 19.31 9.69
N VAL A 32 -17.47 18.52 10.58
CA VAL A 32 -17.06 18.99 11.90
C VAL A 32 -15.80 19.82 11.71
N VAL A 33 -15.96 21.15 11.71
CA VAL A 33 -14.84 22.07 11.94
C VAL A 33 -14.47 21.95 13.42
N SER A 34 -13.51 21.06 13.73
CA SER A 34 -12.96 20.93 15.08
C SER A 34 -12.13 22.17 15.41
N ALA A 35 -12.48 22.87 16.49
CA ALA A 35 -11.68 23.96 17.03
C ALA A 35 -10.31 23.43 17.46
N LYS A 36 -9.24 24.03 16.93
CA LYS A 36 -7.85 23.62 17.12
C LYS A 36 -7.35 24.02 18.52
N LEU A 37 -6.96 23.04 19.34
CA LEU A 37 -6.18 23.27 20.56
C LEU A 37 -4.73 23.67 20.17
N PRO A 38 -4.13 24.69 20.82
CA PRO A 38 -2.75 25.10 20.52
C PRO A 38 -1.79 23.98 20.91
N GLY A 39 -1.04 23.46 19.93
CA GLY A 39 0.01 22.44 20.14
C GLY A 39 -0.20 21.11 19.40
N GLN A 40 -1.35 20.88 18.76
CA GLN A 40 -1.49 19.68 17.91
C GLN A 40 -0.77 19.87 16.57
N PRO A 41 -0.04 18.84 16.08
CA PRO A 41 0.46 18.81 14.71
C PRO A 41 -0.68 19.08 13.75
N ILE A 42 -0.45 19.93 12.75
CA ILE A 42 -1.45 20.18 11.72
C ILE A 42 -1.51 18.94 10.85
N VAL A 43 -2.50 18.08 11.08
CA VAL A 43 -2.87 17.00 10.17
C VAL A 43 -3.83 17.63 9.16
N PHE A 44 -3.40 17.71 7.90
CA PHE A 44 -4.27 18.15 6.81
C PHE A 44 -5.12 16.97 6.34
N ALA A 45 -6.16 17.26 5.55
CA ALA A 45 -7.22 16.33 5.15
C ALA A 45 -6.72 14.91 4.83
N ALA A 46 -7.47 13.89 5.27
CA ALA A 46 -7.21 12.52 4.89
C ALA A 46 -8.05 12.15 3.66
N SER A 47 -7.42 11.52 2.66
CA SER A 47 -8.10 10.92 1.53
C SER A 47 -8.13 9.40 1.69
N GLU A 48 -9.17 8.74 1.19
CA GLU A 48 -9.26 7.28 1.23
C GLU A 48 -9.72 6.74 -0.13
N THR A 49 -8.99 5.76 -0.65
CA THR A 49 -9.34 5.03 -1.87
C THR A 49 -9.36 3.54 -1.56
N SER A 50 -10.29 2.80 -2.16
CA SER A 50 -10.38 1.36 -1.95
C SER A 50 -10.60 0.59 -3.26
N LEU A 51 -10.15 -0.66 -3.25
CA LEU A 51 -10.26 -1.60 -4.36
C LEU A 51 -10.54 -3.01 -3.84
N ASP A 52 -11.68 -3.58 -4.22
CA ASP A 52 -12.01 -4.96 -3.90
C ASP A 52 -11.10 -5.94 -4.62
N SER A 53 -10.76 -7.02 -3.92
CA SER A 53 -10.12 -8.20 -4.49
C SER A 53 -10.99 -8.82 -5.59
N PRO A 54 -10.40 -9.55 -6.57
CA PRO A 54 -11.17 -10.15 -7.65
C PRO A 54 -12.30 -11.11 -7.22
N ASP A 55 -12.26 -11.72 -6.02
CA ASP A 55 -13.39 -12.51 -5.49
C ASP A 55 -14.31 -11.74 -4.53
N GLY A 56 -14.05 -10.45 -4.30
CA GLY A 56 -14.79 -9.60 -3.36
C GLY A 56 -14.60 -9.97 -1.89
N LYS A 57 -13.75 -10.95 -1.55
CA LYS A 57 -13.60 -11.39 -0.16
C LYS A 57 -12.70 -10.49 0.66
N ASP A 58 -11.83 -9.73 0.04
CA ASP A 58 -11.00 -8.70 0.66
C ASP A 58 -11.10 -7.35 -0.08
N THR A 59 -10.68 -6.28 0.60
CA THR A 59 -10.67 -4.91 0.07
C THR A 59 -9.35 -4.25 0.44
N LEU A 60 -8.59 -3.81 -0.55
CA LEU A 60 -7.40 -2.99 -0.34
C LEU A 60 -7.87 -1.56 -0.13
N ALA A 61 -7.56 -0.96 1.01
CA ALA A 61 -7.79 0.46 1.26
C ALA A 61 -6.45 1.17 1.48
N VAL A 62 -6.34 2.38 0.92
CA VAL A 62 -5.25 3.31 1.21
C VAL A 62 -5.84 4.55 1.86
N LYS A 63 -5.32 4.88 3.04
CA LYS A 63 -5.57 6.15 3.69
C LYS A 63 -4.34 7.02 3.56
N GLU A 64 -4.49 8.15 2.91
CA GLU A 64 -3.47 9.18 2.81
C GLU A 64 -3.66 10.18 3.95
N THR A 65 -2.58 10.52 4.63
CA THR A 65 -2.55 11.57 5.65
C THR A 65 -1.61 12.66 5.18
N ILE A 66 -2.18 13.82 4.82
CA ILE A 66 -1.41 14.94 4.30
C ILE A 66 -0.69 15.65 5.45
N GLY A 67 0.64 15.66 5.38
CA GLY A 67 1.48 16.31 6.37
C GLY A 67 1.92 17.71 5.95
N LYS A 68 2.84 18.30 6.72
CA LYS A 68 3.44 19.58 6.35
C LYS A 68 4.44 19.39 5.19
N ASP A 69 5.36 18.45 5.36
CA ASP A 69 6.50 18.22 4.46
C ASP A 69 6.44 16.86 3.77
N LEU A 70 5.78 15.88 4.41
CA LEU A 70 5.66 14.50 3.93
C LEU A 70 4.21 14.04 4.03
N ASP A 71 3.79 13.21 3.09
CA ASP A 71 2.49 12.54 3.10
C ASP A 71 2.67 11.08 3.49
N THR A 72 1.74 10.55 4.28
CA THR A 72 1.81 9.17 4.77
C THR A 72 0.68 8.34 4.21
N TYR A 73 1.02 7.23 3.57
CA TYR A 73 0.10 6.28 2.96
C TYR A 73 0.02 5.03 3.83
N LEU A 74 -1.18 4.76 4.35
CA LEU A 74 -1.47 3.60 5.18
C LEU A 74 -2.31 2.60 4.39
N PHE A 75 -1.77 1.41 4.15
CA PHE A 75 -2.42 0.35 3.40
C PHE A 75 -3.01 -0.71 4.34
N THR A 76 -4.28 -1.00 4.15
CA THR A 76 -5.06 -1.94 4.97
C THR A 76 -5.83 -2.92 4.08
N THR A 77 -6.11 -4.07 4.67
CA THR A 77 -7.06 -5.08 4.18
C THR A 77 -8.10 -5.36 5.26
N LYS A 78 -9.07 -6.25 4.99
CA LYS A 78 -9.99 -6.74 6.04
C LYS A 78 -9.24 -7.43 7.19
N SER A 79 -8.08 -8.01 6.92
CA SER A 79 -7.21 -8.61 7.93
C SER A 79 -6.45 -7.57 8.77
N GLY A 80 -6.52 -6.29 8.37
CA GLY A 80 -5.91 -5.17 9.07
C GLY A 80 -4.78 -4.52 8.28
N PHE A 81 -3.98 -3.75 8.99
CA PHE A 81 -2.81 -3.05 8.46
C PHE A 81 -1.71 -4.00 8.03
N PHE A 82 -1.10 -3.75 6.87
CA PHE A 82 0.04 -4.54 6.39
C PHE A 82 1.22 -3.70 5.88
N PHE A 83 1.00 -2.45 5.44
CA PHE A 83 2.07 -1.62 4.90
C PHE A 83 1.84 -0.12 5.10
N THR A 84 2.93 0.60 5.39
CA THR A 84 2.95 2.07 5.47
C THR A 84 4.14 2.59 4.69
N LYS A 85 3.97 3.75 4.06
CA LYS A 85 5.04 4.44 3.35
C LYS A 85 4.85 5.95 3.45
N THR A 86 5.95 6.68 3.53
CA THR A 86 5.96 8.12 3.70
C THR A 86 6.77 8.72 2.58
N GLU A 87 6.18 9.64 1.84
CA GLU A 87 6.76 10.21 0.63
C GLU A 87 6.73 11.74 0.67
N SER A 88 7.51 12.37 -0.22
CA SER A 88 7.43 13.81 -0.44
C SER A 88 6.07 14.19 -1.04
N LYS A 89 5.64 15.44 -0.83
CA LYS A 89 4.38 15.97 -1.40
C LYS A 89 4.30 15.98 -2.93
N LEU A 90 5.46 15.93 -3.59
CA LEU A 90 5.53 15.89 -5.06
C LEU A 90 5.44 14.45 -5.58
N ASP A 91 5.58 13.48 -4.69
CA ASP A 91 5.55 12.07 -5.00
C ASP A 91 4.15 11.53 -4.72
N THR A 92 3.72 10.55 -5.50
CA THR A 92 2.35 10.02 -5.43
C THR A 92 2.36 8.52 -5.41
N ILE A 93 1.46 7.91 -4.65
CA ILE A 93 1.20 6.47 -4.71
C ILE A 93 -0.26 6.24 -5.11
N SER A 94 -0.46 5.35 -6.07
CA SER A 94 -1.78 5.00 -6.59
C SER A 94 -2.00 3.49 -6.57
N ILE A 95 -3.28 3.12 -6.49
CA ILE A 95 -3.76 1.74 -6.60
C ILE A 95 -4.38 1.56 -8.00
N PRO A 96 -3.65 0.96 -8.96
CA PRO A 96 -4.23 0.55 -10.25
C PRO A 96 -5.46 -0.35 -10.09
N PHE A 97 -6.38 -0.31 -11.06
CA PHE A 97 -7.62 -1.11 -11.02
C PHE A 97 -7.37 -2.63 -10.94
N ASN A 98 -6.20 -3.08 -11.35
CA ASN A 98 -5.77 -4.47 -11.34
C ASN A 98 -4.65 -4.73 -10.32
N SER A 99 -4.54 -3.91 -9.27
CA SER A 99 -3.53 -4.06 -8.22
C SER A 99 -3.47 -5.47 -7.64
N TRP A 100 -4.61 -6.12 -7.44
CA TRP A 100 -4.68 -7.46 -6.86
C TRP A 100 -4.20 -8.55 -7.79
N SER A 101 -3.28 -9.38 -7.28
CA SER A 101 -2.96 -10.66 -7.90
C SER A 101 -4.19 -11.56 -7.96
N PRO A 102 -4.31 -12.43 -8.98
CA PRO A 102 -5.45 -13.34 -9.13
C PRO A 102 -5.72 -14.25 -7.92
N ASP A 103 -4.71 -14.53 -7.08
CA ASP A 103 -4.83 -15.36 -5.88
C ASP A 103 -4.82 -14.57 -4.56
N TYR A 104 -4.92 -13.23 -4.64
CA TYR A 104 -5.03 -12.31 -3.50
C TYR A 104 -3.82 -12.27 -2.58
N LYS A 105 -2.68 -12.86 -2.96
CA LYS A 105 -1.49 -12.89 -2.09
C LYS A 105 -0.62 -11.65 -2.20
N TYR A 106 -0.73 -10.98 -3.34
CA TYR A 106 0.08 -9.83 -3.70
C TYR A 106 -0.78 -8.68 -4.21
N VAL A 107 -0.28 -7.46 -3.95
CA VAL A 107 -0.79 -6.23 -4.54
C VAL A 107 0.35 -5.51 -5.25
N PHE A 108 0.07 -4.93 -6.41
CA PHE A 108 1.02 -4.03 -7.07
C PHE A 108 0.52 -2.58 -7.01
N LEU A 109 1.45 -1.65 -6.78
CA LEU A 109 1.19 -0.22 -6.68
C LEU A 109 2.01 0.52 -7.74
N ASN A 110 1.49 1.66 -8.19
CA ASN A 110 2.26 2.59 -9.00
C ASN A 110 2.63 3.81 -8.14
N GLU A 111 3.91 4.08 -8.05
CA GLU A 111 4.50 5.17 -7.29
C GLU A 111 5.23 6.11 -8.26
N THR A 112 5.00 7.42 -8.17
CA THR A 112 5.78 8.41 -8.92
C THR A 112 6.69 9.14 -7.95
N VAL A 113 8.01 9.00 -8.10
CA VAL A 113 9.02 9.72 -7.29
C VAL A 113 9.86 10.60 -8.19
N GLY A 114 9.87 11.91 -7.95
CA GLY A 114 10.65 12.86 -8.76
C GLY A 114 10.30 12.81 -10.26
N GLY A 115 9.05 12.48 -10.60
CA GLY A 115 8.58 12.32 -11.98
C GLY A 115 8.90 10.96 -12.63
N VAL A 116 9.49 10.02 -11.89
CA VAL A 116 9.79 8.66 -12.36
C VAL A 116 8.78 7.66 -11.80
N ASN A 117 8.19 6.85 -12.67
CA ASN A 117 7.27 5.78 -12.27
C ASN A 117 8.05 4.56 -11.72
N ASN A 118 7.66 4.16 -10.53
CA ASN A 118 8.12 2.99 -9.79
C ASN A 118 6.95 2.02 -9.61
N TYR A 119 7.21 0.74 -9.88
CA TYR A 119 6.22 -0.30 -9.70
C TYR A 119 6.59 -1.15 -8.51
N LEU A 120 5.76 -1.08 -7.46
CA LEU A 120 6.01 -1.77 -6.20
C LEU A 120 5.11 -3.00 -6.10
N VAL A 121 5.65 -4.13 -5.65
CA VAL A 121 4.87 -5.33 -5.33
C VAL A 121 4.97 -5.62 -3.84
N LEU A 122 3.84 -5.82 -3.19
CA LEU A 122 3.75 -6.10 -1.76
C LEU A 122 3.07 -7.44 -1.51
N SER A 123 3.50 -8.15 -0.47
CA SER A 123 2.76 -9.30 0.04
C SER A 123 1.71 -8.84 1.04
N VAL A 124 0.45 -9.25 0.84
CA VAL A 124 -0.64 -8.95 1.76
C VAL A 124 -0.44 -9.66 3.10
N SER A 125 0.22 -10.82 3.10
CA SER A 125 0.65 -11.52 4.32
C SER A 125 1.82 -10.85 5.05
N ASN A 126 2.29 -9.67 4.61
CA ASN A 126 3.45 -8.96 5.16
C ASN A 126 4.72 -9.83 5.17
N LYS A 127 4.81 -10.79 4.24
CA LYS A 127 6.03 -11.57 3.99
C LYS A 127 7.07 -10.69 3.32
N LEU A 128 8.31 -10.84 3.77
CA LEU A 128 9.47 -10.22 3.16
C LEU A 128 9.81 -10.94 1.85
N PHE A 129 10.30 -10.20 0.86
CA PHE A 129 10.71 -10.79 -0.42
C PHE A 129 12.16 -11.24 -0.41
N THR A 130 13.09 -10.30 -0.15
CA THR A 130 14.53 -10.58 -0.03
C THR A 130 15.14 -9.65 1.01
N GLY A 131 15.97 -10.22 1.89
CA GLY A 131 16.47 -9.51 3.07
C GLY A 131 15.32 -9.02 3.94
N ASP A 132 15.37 -7.74 4.31
CA ASP A 132 14.37 -7.09 5.17
C ASP A 132 13.34 -6.24 4.41
N SER A 133 13.27 -6.38 3.07
CA SER A 133 12.34 -5.57 2.27
C SER A 133 10.92 -6.14 2.27
N LYS A 134 9.95 -5.28 2.63
CA LYS A 134 8.51 -5.56 2.58
C LYS A 134 7.90 -5.43 1.19
N PHE A 135 8.64 -4.90 0.23
CA PHE A 135 8.20 -4.74 -1.15
C PHE A 135 9.31 -5.07 -2.14
N LEU A 136 8.92 -5.42 -3.37
CA LEU A 136 9.81 -5.45 -4.52
C LEU A 136 9.65 -4.15 -5.31
N ASN A 137 10.75 -3.47 -5.61
CA ASN A 137 10.76 -2.42 -6.62
C ASN A 137 11.09 -3.03 -7.98
N LEU A 138 10.07 -3.23 -8.82
CA LEU A 138 10.24 -3.81 -10.15
C LEU A 138 11.02 -2.87 -11.07
N THR A 139 10.88 -1.56 -10.94
CA THR A 139 11.63 -0.58 -11.75
C THR A 139 13.13 -0.70 -11.50
N GLU A 140 13.56 -0.77 -10.24
CA GLU A 140 14.96 -1.02 -9.90
C GLU A 140 15.46 -2.37 -10.42
N ALA A 141 14.66 -3.43 -10.24
CA ALA A 141 15.00 -4.77 -10.74
C ALA A 141 15.15 -4.78 -12.27
N PHE A 142 14.30 -4.04 -12.97
CA PHE A 142 14.31 -3.91 -14.42
C PHE A 142 15.58 -3.21 -14.90
N ILE A 143 15.87 -2.01 -14.38
CA ILE A 143 17.06 -1.22 -14.77
C ILE A 143 18.33 -2.05 -14.58
N LYS A 144 18.41 -2.80 -13.48
CA LYS A 144 19.57 -3.64 -13.16
C LYS A 144 19.73 -4.84 -14.11
N LYS A 145 18.63 -5.49 -14.51
CA LYS A 145 18.67 -6.77 -15.24
C LYS A 145 18.52 -6.61 -16.76
N LEU A 146 17.91 -5.52 -17.21
CA LEU A 146 17.58 -5.26 -18.61
C LEU A 146 18.05 -3.85 -19.03
N PRO A 147 19.36 -3.53 -18.92
CA PRO A 147 19.87 -2.18 -19.15
C PRO A 147 19.78 -1.68 -20.60
N ASN A 148 19.43 -2.56 -21.55
CA ASN A 148 19.30 -2.23 -22.98
C ASN A 148 17.86 -1.88 -23.39
N PHE A 149 16.95 -1.79 -22.42
CA PHE A 149 15.55 -1.48 -22.63
C PHE A 149 15.09 -0.38 -21.69
N LYS A 150 14.05 0.35 -22.10
CA LYS A 150 13.35 1.34 -21.28
C LYS A 150 12.06 0.72 -20.79
N LEU A 151 11.83 0.80 -19.49
CA LEU A 151 10.55 0.42 -18.90
C LEU A 151 9.50 1.43 -19.34
N LYS A 152 8.49 0.97 -20.09
CA LYS A 152 7.37 1.83 -20.51
C LYS A 152 6.24 1.78 -19.50
N GLU A 153 5.80 0.58 -19.15
CA GLU A 153 4.69 0.39 -18.21
C GLU A 153 4.66 -1.05 -17.67
N VAL A 154 4.01 -1.22 -16.52
CA VAL A 154 3.58 -2.52 -16.01
C VAL A 154 2.06 -2.55 -16.10
N THR A 155 1.51 -3.42 -16.95
CA THR A 155 0.08 -3.40 -17.24
C THR A 155 -0.75 -4.20 -16.24
N GLY A 156 -0.13 -5.00 -15.37
CA GLY A 156 -0.78 -5.78 -14.31
C GLY A 156 -0.41 -7.27 -14.34
N TRP A 157 -1.28 -8.11 -13.77
CA TRP A 157 -1.01 -9.53 -13.58
C TRP A 157 -1.34 -10.38 -14.82
N ALA A 158 -0.38 -11.19 -15.27
CA ALA A 158 -0.60 -12.28 -16.22
C ALA A 158 -0.93 -13.61 -15.52
N SER A 159 -0.54 -13.76 -14.25
CA SER A 159 -0.81 -14.92 -13.41
C SER A 159 -0.69 -14.51 -11.92
N PRO A 160 -0.99 -15.40 -10.96
CA PRO A 160 -0.78 -15.14 -9.52
C PRO A 160 0.61 -14.58 -9.16
N THR A 161 1.64 -14.89 -9.95
CA THR A 161 3.03 -14.50 -9.66
C THR A 161 3.73 -13.79 -10.81
N LEU A 162 3.04 -13.56 -11.93
CA LEU A 162 3.61 -12.95 -13.12
C LEU A 162 2.99 -11.58 -13.38
N LEU A 163 3.83 -10.56 -13.52
CA LEU A 163 3.44 -9.23 -13.99
C LEU A 163 3.85 -9.03 -15.45
N VAL A 164 2.98 -8.38 -16.23
CA VAL A 164 3.28 -7.98 -17.61
C VAL A 164 4.04 -6.66 -17.60
N VAL A 165 5.21 -6.67 -18.21
CA VAL A 165 6.11 -5.53 -18.33
C VAL A 165 6.27 -5.20 -19.81
N ASN A 166 5.89 -3.99 -20.19
CA ASN A 166 6.02 -3.48 -21.54
C ASN A 166 7.24 -2.57 -21.62
N THR A 167 8.03 -2.72 -22.68
CA THR A 167 9.27 -1.95 -22.84
C THR A 167 9.33 -1.25 -24.19
N ASP A 168 10.18 -0.25 -24.25
CA ASP A 168 10.69 0.33 -25.48
C ASP A 168 12.18 0.01 -25.61
N LYS A 169 12.71 0.07 -26.83
CA LYS A 169 14.14 -0.01 -27.11
C LYS A 169 14.79 1.34 -26.79
N GLU A 170 16.12 1.34 -26.63
CA GLU A 170 16.88 2.58 -26.45
C GLU A 170 16.65 3.61 -27.57
N SER A 171 16.48 3.12 -28.82
CA SER A 171 16.17 3.94 -30.00
C SER A 171 14.80 4.63 -29.96
N GLY A 172 13.93 4.27 -29.01
CA GLY A 172 12.54 4.73 -28.93
C GLY A 172 11.54 3.84 -29.68
N ASP A 173 12.02 2.85 -30.44
CA ASP A 173 11.15 1.86 -31.06
C ASP A 173 10.50 0.95 -30.03
N GLN A 174 9.38 0.33 -30.40
CA GLN A 174 8.72 -0.66 -29.58
C GLN A 174 9.65 -1.83 -29.23
N GLY A 175 9.78 -2.11 -27.93
CA GLY A 175 10.50 -3.26 -27.40
C GLY A 175 9.61 -4.50 -27.27
N PRO A 176 10.18 -5.65 -26.86
CA PRO A 176 9.40 -6.82 -26.46
C PRO A 176 8.65 -6.54 -25.15
N SER A 177 7.73 -7.44 -24.80
CA SER A 177 7.20 -7.51 -23.43
C SER A 177 7.92 -8.58 -22.64
N PHE A 178 7.84 -8.49 -21.32
CA PHE A 178 8.37 -9.49 -20.40
C PHE A 178 7.28 -9.90 -19.42
N TRP A 179 7.32 -11.14 -18.98
CA TRP A 179 6.78 -11.49 -17.67
C TRP A 179 7.84 -11.28 -16.61
N TYR A 180 7.51 -10.53 -15.56
CA TYR A 180 8.29 -10.49 -14.34
C TYR A 180 7.72 -11.51 -13.34
N ASP A 181 8.50 -12.52 -13.01
CA ASP A 181 8.15 -13.51 -12.00
C ASP A 181 8.61 -13.06 -10.63
N ILE A 182 7.65 -12.75 -9.75
CA ILE A 182 7.93 -12.24 -8.41
C ILE A 182 8.60 -13.27 -7.49
N THR A 183 8.46 -14.57 -7.79
CA THR A 183 8.98 -15.65 -6.95
C THR A 183 10.47 -15.88 -7.18
N THR A 184 10.88 -15.85 -8.46
CA THR A 184 12.28 -15.98 -8.89
C THR A 184 12.96 -14.62 -9.10
N GLN A 185 12.18 -13.54 -9.04
CA GLN A 185 12.58 -12.16 -9.36
C GLN A 185 13.20 -12.04 -10.76
N SER A 186 12.75 -12.85 -11.72
CA SER A 186 13.36 -12.93 -13.06
C SER A 186 12.46 -12.34 -14.13
N PHE A 187 13.06 -11.97 -15.27
CA PHE A 187 12.34 -11.50 -16.45
C PHE A 187 12.36 -12.58 -17.53
N ILE A 188 11.18 -12.93 -18.02
CA ILE A 188 10.97 -13.89 -19.11
C ILE A 188 10.49 -13.10 -20.32
N GLN A 189 11.33 -13.01 -21.35
CA GLN A 189 10.98 -12.26 -22.55
C GLN A 189 9.86 -12.97 -23.33
N LEU A 190 8.89 -12.19 -23.80
CA LEU A 190 7.82 -12.63 -24.68
C LEU A 190 8.19 -12.34 -26.14
N SER A 191 7.66 -13.14 -27.07
CA SER A 191 7.95 -13.02 -28.51
C SER A 191 7.39 -11.74 -29.13
N THR A 192 6.30 -11.22 -28.57
CA THR A 192 5.58 -10.03 -29.07
C THR A 192 5.18 -9.14 -27.91
N ARG A 193 4.94 -7.85 -28.18
CA ARG A 193 4.41 -6.93 -27.19
C ARG A 193 3.00 -7.35 -26.77
N PHE A 194 2.71 -7.20 -25.49
CA PHE A 194 1.38 -7.33 -24.92
C PHE A 194 0.65 -6.00 -25.07
N ASN A 195 -0.48 -6.02 -25.80
CA ASN A 195 -1.34 -4.87 -26.05
C ASN A 195 -2.59 -4.93 -25.18
#